data_AF-A0A932G1H7-F1
#
_entry.id   AF-A0A932G1H7-F1
#
_cell.length_a   1.000
_cell.length_b   1.000
_cell.length_c   1.000
_cell.angle_alpha   90.00
_cell.angle_beta   90.00
_cell.angle_gamma   90.00
#
_symmetry.space_group_name_H-M   'P 1'
#
loop_
_entity.id
_entity.type
_entity.pdbx_description
1 polymer ?
#
loop_
_entity_poly.entity_id
_entity_poly.type
_entity_poly.pdbx_seq_one_letter_code
_entity_poly.pdbx_strand_id
1 'polypeptide(L)'
;MAVLSEVVRVAETLWEIPPSHKPGMRVPARIYATEKLMEELDEGVIEQITNVATLPGIVDYAFCMPDAHQGYGFPIGGVAAMDAEEGVISPGGIGFDINCGMRLVLTNLTHDEVRPHLKELVDDLFERVPAGVGSRGFLRISQPQFREVVEQGARWVIREGYGWEEDLERTEEGGCIVGADASKITPKAIQRGYDQIGTLGSGNHYLEIQHVKAENIYDPELAQRLGIFPDQVVIMFHCGSRGFGHQVATDYLELFLRVMEKKYSIKILDRELACAPFNSPEGQDYFAAMKGGIN
;
A
#
# COMPACT_ATOMS: atom_id res chain seq x y z
N MET A 1 24.45 -9.71 -15.63
CA MET A 1 25.16 -11.00 -15.40
C MET A 1 26.23 -10.97 -14.30
N ALA A 2 26.79 -9.81 -13.90
CA ALA A 2 27.75 -9.73 -12.79
C ALA A 2 27.09 -9.82 -11.38
N VAL A 3 25.82 -9.38 -11.28
CA VAL A 3 25.09 -9.25 -10.00
C VAL A 3 24.78 -10.61 -9.34
N LEU A 4 24.63 -11.68 -10.12
CA LEU A 4 24.31 -13.02 -9.59
C LEU A 4 25.48 -13.72 -8.89
N SER A 5 26.72 -13.22 -9.02
CA SER A 5 27.89 -13.92 -8.47
C SER A 5 27.96 -13.95 -6.93
N GLU A 6 27.21 -13.07 -6.26
CA GLU A 6 27.16 -12.97 -4.79
C GLU A 6 25.80 -13.39 -4.20
N VAL A 7 24.82 -13.72 -5.04
CA VAL A 7 23.48 -14.16 -4.59
C VAL A 7 23.50 -15.66 -4.32
N VAL A 8 23.10 -16.07 -3.12
CA VAL A 8 23.08 -17.47 -2.69
C VAL A 8 21.65 -18.00 -2.71
N ARG A 9 21.40 -19.11 -3.40
CA ARG A 9 20.11 -19.81 -3.33
C ARG A 9 20.03 -20.58 -2.01
N VAL A 10 19.08 -20.22 -1.15
CA VAL A 10 18.88 -20.83 0.18
C VAL A 10 17.70 -21.80 0.24
N ALA A 11 16.73 -21.66 -0.68
CA ALA A 11 15.67 -22.64 -0.91
C ALA A 11 15.24 -22.64 -2.40
N GLU A 12 14.29 -23.49 -2.76
CA GLU A 12 13.82 -23.62 -4.15
C GLU A 12 13.41 -22.27 -4.77
N THR A 13 12.69 -21.45 -4.02
CA THR A 13 12.21 -20.13 -4.47
C THR A 13 12.72 -18.99 -3.59
N LEU A 14 13.85 -19.17 -2.90
CA LEU A 14 14.40 -18.18 -1.98
C LEU A 14 15.90 -17.98 -2.21
N TRP A 15 16.26 -16.72 -2.38
CA TRP A 15 17.61 -16.25 -2.66
C TRP A 15 18.02 -15.25 -1.59
N GLU A 16 19.31 -15.23 -1.25
CA GLU A 16 19.87 -14.37 -0.21
C GLU A 16 21.06 -13.58 -0.74
N ILE A 17 21.08 -12.28 -0.43
CA ILE A 17 22.22 -11.39 -0.68
C ILE A 17 22.90 -11.13 0.66
N PRO A 18 24.17 -11.55 0.84
CA PRO A 18 24.86 -11.45 2.12
C PRO A 18 25.18 -9.98 2.47
N PRO A 19 25.31 -9.62 3.77
CA PRO A 19 25.69 -8.28 4.18
C PRO A 19 27.04 -7.79 3.63
N SER A 20 27.92 -8.71 3.22
CA SER A 20 29.19 -8.37 2.59
C SER A 20 29.05 -7.75 1.19
N HIS A 21 27.87 -7.88 0.56
CA HIS A 21 27.60 -7.37 -0.78
C HIS A 21 27.75 -5.85 -0.87
N LYS A 22 27.33 -5.12 0.18
CA LYS A 22 27.34 -3.66 0.19
C LYS A 22 27.73 -3.11 1.57
N PRO A 23 28.72 -2.20 1.65
CA PRO A 23 29.08 -1.56 2.91
C PRO A 23 27.87 -0.89 3.58
N GLY A 24 27.71 -1.15 4.89
CA GLY A 24 26.62 -0.58 5.68
C GLY A 24 25.39 -1.47 5.79
N MET A 25 25.28 -2.56 5.03
CA MET A 25 24.25 -3.57 5.29
C MET A 25 24.37 -4.10 6.72
N ARG A 26 23.24 -4.10 7.43
CA ARG A 26 23.12 -4.57 8.82
C ARG A 26 22.56 -5.99 8.88
N VAL A 27 21.76 -6.34 7.88
CA VAL A 27 21.12 -7.65 7.72
C VAL A 27 21.27 -8.13 6.27
N PRO A 28 21.13 -9.44 5.99
CA PRO A 28 21.02 -9.93 4.61
C PRO A 28 19.72 -9.46 3.95
N ALA A 29 19.67 -9.48 2.62
CA ALA A 29 18.42 -9.32 1.88
C ALA A 29 17.93 -10.67 1.35
N ARG A 30 16.62 -10.91 1.34
CA ARG A 30 15.98 -12.15 0.87
C ARG A 30 14.99 -11.86 -0.24
N ILE A 31 15.11 -12.61 -1.33
CA ILE A 31 14.27 -12.45 -2.52
C ILE A 31 13.50 -13.74 -2.75
N TYR A 32 12.17 -13.66 -2.70
CA TYR A 32 11.30 -14.77 -3.07
C TYR A 32 11.09 -14.76 -4.58
N ALA A 33 11.67 -15.71 -5.30
CA ALA A 33 11.60 -15.75 -6.75
C ALA A 33 11.91 -17.16 -7.28
N THR A 34 11.22 -17.56 -8.34
CA THR A 34 11.66 -18.70 -9.15
C THR A 34 12.95 -18.35 -9.88
N GLU A 35 13.66 -19.34 -10.41
CA GLU A 35 14.87 -19.10 -11.21
C GLU A 35 14.62 -18.16 -12.39
N LYS A 36 13.50 -18.35 -13.10
CA LYS A 36 13.08 -17.45 -14.18
C LYS A 36 12.89 -16.00 -13.69
N LEU A 37 12.19 -15.81 -12.56
CA LEU A 37 11.97 -14.48 -12.01
C LEU A 37 13.29 -13.82 -11.58
N MET A 38 14.25 -14.58 -11.06
CA MET A 38 15.58 -14.07 -10.73
C MET A 38 16.39 -13.65 -11.96
N GLU A 39 16.27 -14.37 -13.08
CA GLU A 39 16.93 -14.02 -14.34
C GLU A 39 16.37 -12.72 -14.94
N GLU A 40 15.07 -12.47 -14.74
CA GLU A 40 14.34 -11.29 -15.23
C GLU A 40 14.37 -10.11 -14.24
N LEU A 41 14.90 -10.31 -13.03
CA LEU A 41 14.87 -9.31 -11.97
C LEU A 41 15.71 -8.08 -12.33
N ASP A 42 15.10 -6.90 -12.19
CA ASP A 42 15.76 -5.62 -12.42
C ASP A 42 16.89 -5.40 -11.40
N GLU A 43 18.08 -4.98 -11.87
CA GLU A 43 19.21 -4.61 -11.02
C GLU A 43 18.83 -3.48 -10.03
N GLY A 44 17.88 -2.61 -10.40
CA GLY A 44 17.32 -1.58 -9.52
C GLY A 44 16.66 -2.13 -8.26
N VAL A 45 16.03 -3.32 -8.32
CA VAL A 45 15.45 -3.98 -7.14
C VAL A 45 16.53 -4.41 -6.17
N ILE A 46 17.60 -5.00 -6.69
CA ILE A 46 18.75 -5.47 -5.89
C ILE A 46 19.43 -4.28 -5.22
N GLU A 47 19.62 -3.18 -5.95
CA GLU A 47 20.19 -1.95 -5.42
C GLU A 47 19.33 -1.39 -4.28
N GLN A 48 18.01 -1.28 -4.48
CA GLN A 48 17.08 -0.74 -3.48
C GLN A 48 16.99 -1.63 -2.24
N ILE A 49 16.80 -2.96 -2.38
CA ILE A 49 16.66 -3.83 -1.21
C ILE A 49 17.93 -3.92 -0.37
N THR A 50 19.10 -3.86 -1.02
CA THR A 50 20.38 -3.82 -0.30
C THR A 50 20.62 -2.46 0.37
N ASN A 51 20.07 -1.37 -0.18
CA ASN A 51 20.05 -0.07 0.51
C ASN A 51 19.10 -0.08 1.71
N VAL A 52 17.91 -0.70 1.60
CA VAL A 52 16.98 -0.91 2.72
C VAL A 52 17.65 -1.69 3.85
N ALA A 53 18.44 -2.72 3.51
CA ALA A 53 19.19 -3.52 4.48
C ALA A 53 20.25 -2.72 5.28
N THR A 54 20.51 -1.45 4.94
CA THR A 54 21.41 -0.55 5.70
C THR A 54 20.71 0.26 6.80
N LEU A 55 19.36 0.27 6.81
CA LEU A 55 18.58 1.15 7.68
C LEU A 55 18.75 0.81 9.18
N PRO A 56 18.91 1.81 10.06
CA PRO A 56 19.03 1.56 11.49
C PRO A 56 17.81 0.82 12.06
N GLY A 57 18.08 -0.19 12.90
CA GLY A 57 17.06 -0.98 13.57
C GLY A 57 16.30 -1.97 12.68
N ILE A 58 16.70 -2.19 11.42
CA ILE A 58 16.12 -3.27 10.61
C ILE A 58 16.34 -4.63 11.27
N VAL A 59 15.29 -5.47 11.26
CA VAL A 59 15.25 -6.76 11.95
C VAL A 59 15.39 -7.90 10.94
N ASP A 60 16.30 -8.83 11.25
CA ASP A 60 16.57 -10.10 10.56
C ASP A 60 16.95 -10.03 9.07
N TYR A 61 16.07 -9.54 8.19
CA TYR A 61 16.27 -9.45 6.74
C TYR A 61 15.48 -8.30 6.12
N ALA A 62 15.97 -7.78 5.00
CA ALA A 62 15.15 -7.01 4.06
C ALA A 62 14.56 -7.98 3.01
N PHE A 63 13.24 -8.01 2.82
CA PHE A 63 12.58 -8.95 1.91
C PHE A 63 12.10 -8.29 0.62
N CYS A 64 12.19 -9.01 -0.50
CA CYS A 64 11.47 -8.74 -1.74
C CYS A 64 10.53 -9.90 -2.09
N MET A 65 9.30 -9.55 -2.44
CA MET A 65 8.28 -10.48 -2.93
C MET A 65 8.48 -10.79 -4.43
N PRO A 66 7.82 -11.85 -4.96
CA PRO A 66 8.04 -12.30 -6.35
C PRO A 66 7.65 -11.30 -7.45
N ASP A 67 6.86 -10.30 -7.12
CA ASP A 67 6.41 -9.21 -7.99
C ASP A 67 7.26 -7.93 -7.85
N ALA A 68 8.41 -8.03 -7.15
CA ALA A 68 9.23 -6.87 -6.86
C ALA A 68 9.78 -6.20 -8.12
N HIS A 69 9.70 -4.87 -8.12
CA HIS A 69 10.22 -4.01 -9.18
C HIS A 69 10.65 -2.66 -8.60
N GLN A 70 11.40 -1.88 -9.37
CA GLN A 70 11.97 -0.63 -8.90
C GLN A 70 10.88 0.33 -8.37
N GLY A 71 11.05 0.78 -7.13
CA GLY A 71 10.16 1.73 -6.45
C GLY A 71 10.86 3.06 -6.17
N TYR A 72 10.46 3.73 -5.09
CA TYR A 72 11.06 4.99 -4.61
C TYR A 72 11.78 4.73 -3.28
N GLY A 73 13.11 4.61 -3.33
CA GLY A 73 13.96 4.21 -2.20
C GLY A 73 13.84 2.73 -1.83
N PHE A 74 12.63 2.26 -1.49
CA PHE A 74 12.31 0.85 -1.36
C PHE A 74 11.83 0.29 -2.70
N PRO A 75 12.09 -1.00 -3.01
CA PRO A 75 11.43 -1.63 -4.14
C PRO A 75 9.94 -1.83 -3.82
N ILE A 76 9.09 -1.72 -4.84
CA ILE A 76 7.70 -2.20 -4.72
C ILE A 76 7.77 -3.72 -4.52
N GLY A 77 6.90 -4.26 -3.67
CA GLY A 77 7.02 -5.65 -3.19
C GLY A 77 8.11 -5.84 -2.13
N GLY A 78 8.71 -4.76 -1.62
CA GLY A 78 9.65 -4.79 -0.50
C GLY A 78 8.95 -4.89 0.86
N VAL A 79 9.54 -5.62 1.81
CA VAL A 79 9.12 -5.66 3.22
C VAL A 79 10.36 -5.54 4.12
N ALA A 80 10.29 -4.64 5.09
CA ALA A 80 11.33 -4.51 6.12
C ALA A 80 10.67 -4.24 7.48
N ALA A 81 10.94 -5.12 8.45
CA ALA A 81 10.57 -4.89 9.83
C ALA A 81 11.64 -4.03 10.50
N MET A 82 11.21 -3.02 11.24
CA MET A 82 12.08 -2.14 12.01
C MET A 82 11.77 -2.30 13.49
N ASP A 83 12.81 -2.33 14.32
CA ASP A 83 12.68 -2.32 15.77
C ASP A 83 11.89 -1.07 16.21
N ALA A 84 10.89 -1.27 17.07
CA ALA A 84 9.99 -0.17 17.45
C ALA A 84 10.67 0.84 18.40
N GLU A 85 11.75 0.48 19.07
CA GLU A 85 12.47 1.37 19.99
C GLU A 85 13.59 2.12 19.26
N GLU A 86 14.39 1.38 18.48
CA GLU A 86 15.64 1.86 17.89
C GLU A 86 15.59 2.02 16.35
N GLY A 87 14.50 1.58 15.74
CA GLY A 87 14.33 1.61 14.29
C GLY A 87 13.82 2.93 13.73
N VAL A 88 13.68 2.94 12.40
CA VAL A 88 13.27 4.11 11.63
C VAL A 88 11.91 3.89 10.96
N ILE A 89 11.27 5.00 10.60
CA ILE A 89 10.12 5.01 9.69
C ILE A 89 10.48 5.82 8.44
N SER A 90 10.11 5.31 7.26
CA SER A 90 10.43 5.91 5.97
C SER A 90 9.19 5.97 5.07
N PRO A 91 8.78 7.15 4.57
CA PRO A 91 7.67 7.24 3.63
C PRO A 91 7.88 6.44 2.35
N GLY A 92 9.13 6.32 1.88
CA GLY A 92 9.46 5.51 0.71
C GLY A 92 9.20 4.01 0.91
N GLY A 93 9.30 3.51 2.14
CA GLY A 93 9.02 2.11 2.47
C GLY A 93 7.55 1.77 2.66
N ILE A 94 6.69 2.78 2.78
CA ILE A 94 5.23 2.63 2.84
C ILE A 94 4.58 2.90 1.48
N GLY A 95 5.15 3.84 0.73
CA GLY A 95 4.66 4.25 -0.59
C GLY A 95 3.88 5.55 -0.55
N PHE A 96 3.76 6.18 -1.72
CA PHE A 96 3.10 7.48 -1.86
C PHE A 96 1.58 7.36 -1.83
N ASP A 97 1.00 6.36 -2.50
CA ASP A 97 -0.44 6.10 -2.36
C ASP A 97 -0.67 5.25 -1.12
N ILE A 98 -0.66 5.93 0.04
CA ILE A 98 -0.84 5.30 1.35
C ILE A 98 -2.15 4.51 1.33
N ASN A 99 -2.08 3.25 1.77
CA ASN A 99 -3.21 2.31 1.76
C ASN A 99 -3.86 2.11 0.38
N CYS A 100 -3.10 2.20 -0.70
CA CYS A 100 -3.51 1.60 -1.96
C CYS A 100 -3.76 0.11 -1.72
N GLY A 101 -4.99 -0.32 -1.96
CA GLY A 101 -5.46 -1.61 -1.48
C GLY A 101 -6.68 -2.09 -2.24
N MET A 102 -7.13 -3.27 -1.85
CA MET A 102 -8.14 -4.03 -2.56
C MET A 102 -9.37 -4.27 -1.68
N ARG A 103 -10.55 -4.17 -2.27
CA ARG A 103 -11.79 -4.69 -1.67
C ARG A 103 -12.48 -5.61 -2.65
N LEU A 104 -12.80 -6.83 -2.20
CA LEU A 104 -13.59 -7.79 -2.94
C LEU A 104 -15.01 -7.81 -2.38
N VAL A 105 -16.00 -7.55 -3.23
CA VAL A 105 -17.42 -7.60 -2.91
C VAL A 105 -18.00 -8.84 -3.56
N LEU A 106 -18.60 -9.71 -2.74
CA LEU A 106 -19.24 -10.94 -3.19
C LEU A 106 -20.69 -10.66 -3.59
N THR A 107 -21.18 -11.41 -4.57
CA THR A 107 -22.60 -11.39 -4.95
C THR A 107 -23.15 -12.81 -4.96
N ASN A 108 -24.48 -12.94 -5.00
CA ASN A 108 -25.13 -14.23 -5.23
C ASN A 108 -25.39 -14.49 -6.73
N LEU A 109 -24.94 -13.58 -7.61
CA LEU A 109 -25.17 -13.67 -9.05
C LEU A 109 -24.18 -14.62 -9.70
N THR A 110 -24.64 -15.25 -10.76
CA THR A 110 -23.84 -16.11 -11.63
C THR A 110 -23.44 -15.39 -12.91
N HIS A 111 -22.43 -15.91 -13.60
CA HIS A 111 -21.97 -15.32 -14.85
C HIS A 111 -23.09 -15.28 -15.90
N ASP A 112 -23.91 -16.32 -16.00
CA ASP A 112 -25.00 -16.39 -16.98
C ASP A 112 -26.12 -15.37 -16.69
N GLU A 113 -26.31 -14.97 -15.43
CA GLU A 113 -27.25 -13.91 -15.05
C GLU A 113 -26.71 -12.51 -15.39
N VAL A 114 -25.41 -12.28 -15.22
CA VAL A 114 -24.80 -10.94 -15.42
C VAL A 114 -24.43 -10.70 -16.87
N ARG A 115 -23.98 -11.73 -17.60
CA ARG A 115 -23.47 -11.60 -18.97
C ARG A 115 -24.41 -10.87 -19.94
N PRO A 116 -25.74 -11.10 -19.94
CA PRO A 116 -26.66 -10.37 -20.81
C PRO A 116 -26.70 -8.86 -20.54
N HIS A 117 -26.42 -8.44 -19.30
CA HIS A 117 -26.51 -7.05 -18.83
C HIS A 117 -25.13 -6.41 -18.63
N LEU A 118 -24.04 -7.10 -18.94
CA LEU A 118 -22.68 -6.67 -18.58
C LEU A 118 -22.35 -5.28 -19.11
N LYS A 119 -22.78 -4.95 -20.34
CA LYS A 119 -22.54 -3.63 -20.91
C LYS A 119 -23.25 -2.52 -20.12
N GLU A 120 -24.54 -2.71 -19.85
CA GLU A 120 -25.35 -1.74 -19.09
C GLU A 120 -24.78 -1.56 -17.68
N LEU A 121 -24.38 -2.65 -17.03
CA LEU A 121 -23.77 -2.61 -15.71
C LEU A 121 -22.44 -1.85 -15.70
N VAL A 122 -21.56 -2.09 -16.68
CA VAL A 122 -20.29 -1.36 -16.81
C VAL A 122 -20.52 0.13 -17.07
N ASP A 123 -21.45 0.46 -17.96
CA ASP A 123 -21.79 1.86 -18.27
C ASP A 123 -22.33 2.58 -17.02
N ASP A 124 -23.26 1.94 -16.27
CA ASP A 124 -23.82 2.48 -15.02
C ASP A 124 -22.77 2.64 -13.92
N LEU A 125 -21.85 1.67 -13.77
CA LEU A 125 -20.78 1.74 -12.78
C LEU A 125 -19.79 2.85 -13.12
N PHE A 126 -19.45 3.02 -14.40
CA PHE A 126 -18.58 4.10 -14.86
C PHE A 126 -19.18 5.48 -14.61
N GLU A 127 -20.50 5.64 -14.77
CA GLU A 127 -21.20 6.89 -14.45
C GLU A 127 -21.21 7.17 -12.94
N ARG A 128 -21.39 6.14 -12.11
CA ARG A 128 -21.54 6.29 -10.65
C ARG A 128 -20.23 6.34 -9.88
N VAL A 129 -19.16 5.78 -10.43
CA VAL A 129 -17.85 5.69 -9.77
C VAL A 129 -16.84 6.50 -10.57
N PRO A 130 -16.63 7.80 -10.24
CA PRO A 130 -15.75 8.65 -11.02
C PRO A 130 -14.31 8.12 -11.01
N ALA A 131 -13.73 8.00 -12.20
CA ALA A 131 -12.34 7.65 -12.42
C ALA A 131 -11.61 8.77 -13.18
N GLY A 132 -10.28 8.71 -13.22
CA GLY A 132 -9.42 9.66 -13.93
C GLY A 132 -8.74 10.72 -13.05
N VAL A 133 -7.70 11.33 -13.61
CA VAL A 133 -6.92 12.38 -12.94
C VAL A 133 -7.75 13.66 -12.84
N GLY A 134 -7.87 14.20 -11.63
CA GLY A 134 -8.60 15.45 -11.38
C GLY A 134 -10.12 15.30 -11.27
N SER A 135 -10.64 14.08 -11.37
CA SER A 135 -12.04 13.77 -11.09
C SER A 135 -12.39 14.09 -9.64
N ARG A 136 -13.62 14.54 -9.43
CA ARG A 136 -14.16 14.84 -8.10
C ARG A 136 -15.13 13.76 -7.69
N GLY A 137 -15.12 13.43 -6.40
CA GLY A 137 -16.02 12.43 -5.85
C GLY A 137 -17.47 12.88 -5.80
N PHE A 138 -18.36 11.90 -5.67
CA PHE A 138 -19.78 12.15 -5.46
C PHE A 138 -20.08 12.63 -4.04
N LEU A 139 -19.22 12.29 -3.07
CA LEU A 139 -19.38 12.67 -1.67
C LEU A 139 -19.07 14.16 -1.49
N ARG A 140 -20.07 14.95 -1.11
CA ARG A 140 -19.94 16.40 -0.91
C ARG A 140 -19.72 16.72 0.56
N ILE A 141 -18.45 16.87 0.94
CA ILE A 141 -18.05 17.18 2.32
C ILE A 141 -17.18 18.44 2.40
N SER A 142 -17.20 19.07 3.57
CA SER A 142 -16.34 20.20 3.90
C SER A 142 -14.95 19.72 4.39
N GLN A 143 -13.95 20.61 4.38
CA GLN A 143 -12.63 20.28 4.92
C GLN A 143 -12.66 19.84 6.40
N PRO A 144 -13.47 20.45 7.30
CA PRO A 144 -13.64 19.93 8.67
C PRO A 144 -14.18 18.50 8.72
N GLN A 145 -15.19 18.17 7.92
CA GLN A 145 -15.72 16.81 7.84
C GLN A 145 -14.70 15.82 7.28
N PHE A 146 -13.89 16.23 6.29
CA PHE A 146 -12.82 15.36 5.81
C PHE A 146 -11.75 15.09 6.88
N ARG A 147 -11.48 16.02 7.79
CA ARG A 147 -10.61 15.76 8.95
C ARG A 147 -11.22 14.72 9.89
N GLU A 148 -12.54 14.72 10.04
CA GLU A 148 -13.22 13.65 10.79
C GLU A 148 -13.09 12.30 10.07
N VAL A 149 -13.18 12.25 8.74
CA VAL A 149 -12.91 11.02 7.94
C VAL A 149 -11.50 10.51 8.20
N VAL A 150 -10.49 11.38 8.14
CA VAL A 150 -9.09 11.04 8.42
C VAL A 150 -8.92 10.40 9.81
N GLU A 151 -9.71 10.80 10.80
CA GLU A 151 -9.61 10.28 12.17
C GLU A 151 -10.52 9.07 12.46
N GLN A 152 -11.59 8.89 11.69
CA GLN A 152 -12.65 7.89 11.95
C GLN A 152 -12.78 6.82 10.85
N GLY A 153 -12.14 7.01 9.70
CA GLY A 153 -12.13 6.11 8.54
C GLY A 153 -13.52 5.70 8.06
N ALA A 154 -13.66 4.42 7.71
CA ALA A 154 -14.91 3.83 7.21
C ALA A 154 -16.10 4.01 8.17
N ARG A 155 -15.87 4.14 9.49
CA ARG A 155 -16.94 4.36 10.48
C ARG A 155 -17.67 5.69 10.28
N TRP A 156 -16.96 6.72 9.81
CA TRP A 156 -17.58 7.99 9.45
C TRP A 156 -18.46 7.82 8.22
N VAL A 157 -17.96 7.12 7.22
CA VAL A 157 -18.63 6.90 5.93
C VAL A 157 -19.93 6.09 6.10
N ILE A 158 -19.92 5.05 6.94
CA ILE A 158 -21.13 4.27 7.27
C ILE A 158 -22.16 5.11 8.02
N ARG A 159 -21.73 5.95 8.97
CA ARG A 159 -22.63 6.86 9.71
C ARG A 159 -23.35 7.84 8.79
N GLU A 160 -22.69 8.26 7.72
CA GLU A 160 -23.27 9.12 6.69
C GLU A 160 -24.09 8.36 5.65
N GLY A 161 -24.32 7.06 5.85
CA GLY A 161 -25.23 6.24 5.05
C GLY A 161 -24.59 5.47 3.89
N TYR A 162 -23.26 5.35 3.88
CA TYR A 162 -22.53 4.64 2.82
C TYR A 162 -21.94 3.32 3.33
N GLY A 163 -22.69 2.23 3.09
CA GLY A 163 -22.32 0.87 3.50
C GLY A 163 -23.16 0.37 4.68
N TRP A 164 -22.73 -0.74 5.25
CA TRP A 164 -23.37 -1.39 6.40
C TRP A 164 -22.37 -1.62 7.53
N GLU A 165 -22.85 -1.74 8.77
CA GLU A 165 -21.97 -1.98 9.93
C GLU A 165 -21.10 -3.23 9.77
N GLU A 166 -21.64 -4.27 9.13
CA GLU A 166 -20.94 -5.52 8.83
C GLU A 166 -19.75 -5.34 7.88
N ASP A 167 -19.70 -4.25 7.10
CA ASP A 167 -18.55 -3.94 6.23
C ASP A 167 -17.30 -3.69 7.07
N LEU A 168 -17.44 -3.15 8.29
CA LEU A 168 -16.32 -2.93 9.20
C LEU A 168 -15.71 -4.26 9.62
N GLU A 169 -16.51 -5.28 9.92
CA GLU A 169 -16.03 -6.60 10.33
C GLU A 169 -15.22 -7.31 9.24
N ARG A 170 -15.41 -6.90 7.97
CA ARG A 170 -14.75 -7.46 6.79
C ARG A 170 -13.67 -6.56 6.21
N THR A 171 -13.22 -5.58 6.99
CA THR A 171 -12.16 -4.65 6.60
C THR A 171 -11.01 -4.74 7.59
N GLU A 172 -9.78 -4.75 7.10
CA GLU A 172 -8.59 -4.65 7.93
C GLU A 172 -8.69 -3.41 8.86
N GLU A 173 -8.28 -3.56 10.12
CA GLU A 173 -8.44 -2.55 11.19
C GLU A 173 -9.88 -2.05 11.38
N GLY A 174 -10.89 -2.78 10.90
CA GLY A 174 -12.26 -2.29 10.89
C GLY A 174 -12.41 -1.01 10.07
N GLY A 175 -11.58 -0.81 9.06
CA GLY A 175 -11.52 0.40 8.24
C GLY A 175 -11.16 1.68 9.00
N CYS A 176 -10.55 1.56 10.18
CA CYS A 176 -10.15 2.70 11.00
C CYS A 176 -8.96 2.34 11.91
N ILE A 177 -7.75 2.71 11.51
CA ILE A 177 -6.57 2.58 12.35
C ILE A 177 -6.56 3.69 13.43
N VAL A 178 -6.34 3.29 14.68
CA VAL A 178 -6.43 4.19 15.84
C VAL A 178 -5.20 5.09 15.95
N GLY A 179 -5.44 6.35 16.30
CA GLY A 179 -4.39 7.35 16.57
C GLY A 179 -3.95 8.12 15.32
N ALA A 180 -4.78 8.17 14.29
CA ALA A 180 -4.68 9.20 13.27
C ALA A 180 -4.91 10.59 13.90
N ASP A 181 -4.15 11.59 13.45
CA ASP A 181 -4.25 12.96 13.95
C ASP A 181 -4.23 13.94 12.76
N ALA A 182 -5.40 14.53 12.46
CA ALA A 182 -5.53 15.42 11.33
C ALA A 182 -4.72 16.73 11.49
N SER A 183 -4.29 17.08 12.71
CA SER A 183 -3.43 18.24 12.96
C SER A 183 -2.01 18.07 12.43
N LYS A 184 -1.58 16.81 12.22
CA LYS A 184 -0.27 16.45 11.64
C LYS A 184 -0.25 16.46 10.13
N ILE A 185 -1.37 16.85 9.50
CA ILE A 185 -1.56 16.80 8.06
C ILE A 185 -1.72 18.21 7.51
N THR A 186 -0.95 18.52 6.47
CA THR A 186 -0.91 19.87 5.91
C THR A 186 -2.25 20.26 5.27
N PRO A 187 -2.60 21.56 5.26
CA PRO A 187 -3.80 22.03 4.54
C PRO A 187 -3.79 21.64 3.06
N LYS A 188 -2.59 21.53 2.44
CA LYS A 188 -2.44 21.11 1.05
C LYS A 188 -2.86 19.65 0.84
N ALA A 189 -2.48 18.74 1.74
CA ALA A 189 -2.92 17.35 1.68
C ALA A 189 -4.45 17.27 1.84
N ILE A 190 -5.00 17.92 2.86
CA ILE A 190 -6.46 18.00 3.10
C ILE A 190 -7.20 18.51 1.87
N GLN A 191 -6.72 19.60 1.25
CA GLN A 191 -7.31 20.17 0.04
C GLN A 191 -7.34 19.17 -1.12
N ARG A 192 -6.25 18.42 -1.33
CA ARG A 192 -6.19 17.39 -2.39
C ARG A 192 -7.13 16.22 -2.10
N GLY A 193 -7.25 15.81 -0.84
CA GLY A 193 -8.04 14.66 -0.42
C GLY A 193 -9.54 14.89 -0.50
N TYR A 194 -10.05 15.98 0.10
CA TYR A 194 -11.50 16.17 0.21
C TYR A 194 -12.18 16.35 -1.16
N ASP A 195 -11.48 16.90 -2.16
CA ASP A 195 -12.02 17.02 -3.53
C ASP A 195 -12.13 15.65 -4.23
N GLN A 196 -11.40 14.63 -3.77
CA GLN A 196 -11.21 13.33 -4.45
C GLN A 196 -11.87 12.14 -3.74
N ILE A 197 -12.35 12.29 -2.52
CA ILE A 197 -13.00 11.22 -1.75
C ILE A 197 -14.22 10.64 -2.50
N GLY A 198 -14.26 9.32 -2.69
CA GLY A 198 -15.28 8.67 -3.52
C GLY A 198 -14.96 8.67 -5.02
N THR A 199 -13.68 8.63 -5.38
CA THR A 199 -13.20 8.39 -6.76
C THR A 199 -12.24 7.21 -6.79
N LEU A 200 -12.15 6.50 -7.93
CA LEU A 200 -11.14 5.44 -8.13
C LEU A 200 -9.75 6.01 -8.33
N GLY A 201 -9.66 6.98 -9.25
CA GLY A 201 -8.38 7.52 -9.69
C GLY A 201 -7.86 7.03 -11.03
N SER A 202 -6.55 6.90 -11.11
CA SER A 202 -5.78 6.57 -12.31
C SER A 202 -4.63 5.63 -11.95
N GLY A 203 -3.81 5.24 -12.93
CA GLY A 203 -2.72 4.30 -12.71
C GLY A 203 -3.25 2.86 -12.76
N ASN A 204 -2.86 2.04 -11.78
CA ASN A 204 -3.33 0.66 -11.64
C ASN A 204 -4.68 0.55 -10.91
N HIS A 205 -5.37 1.66 -10.64
CA HIS A 205 -6.67 1.65 -9.96
C HIS A 205 -7.82 1.29 -10.91
N TYR A 206 -8.73 0.46 -10.43
CA TYR A 206 -9.83 -0.07 -11.22
C TYR A 206 -11.03 -0.50 -10.37
N LEU A 207 -12.16 -0.68 -11.04
CA LEU A 207 -13.30 -1.45 -10.56
C LEU A 207 -13.57 -2.50 -11.62
N GLU A 208 -13.49 -3.77 -11.25
CA GLU A 208 -13.66 -4.90 -12.15
C GLU A 208 -14.83 -5.79 -11.74
N ILE A 209 -15.59 -6.25 -12.72
CA ILE A 209 -16.55 -7.34 -12.59
C ILE A 209 -15.84 -8.62 -13.02
N GLN A 210 -15.71 -9.57 -12.12
CA GLN A 210 -14.99 -10.82 -12.33
C GLN A 210 -15.93 -12.01 -12.12
N HIS A 211 -15.61 -13.17 -12.69
CA HIS A 211 -16.31 -14.41 -12.38
C HIS A 211 -15.34 -15.47 -11.82
N VAL A 212 -15.83 -16.28 -10.90
CA VAL A 212 -15.08 -17.37 -10.28
C VAL A 212 -15.17 -18.62 -11.14
N LYS A 213 -14.05 -18.98 -11.78
CA LYS A 213 -13.98 -20.23 -12.55
C LYS A 213 -13.81 -21.43 -11.63
N ALA A 214 -14.58 -22.49 -11.84
CA ALA A 214 -14.55 -23.70 -11.01
C ALA A 214 -13.13 -24.31 -10.94
N GLU A 215 -12.41 -24.32 -12.07
CA GLU A 215 -11.06 -24.85 -12.18
C GLU A 215 -9.99 -24.04 -11.42
N ASN A 216 -10.31 -22.80 -11.02
CA ASN A 216 -9.43 -21.91 -10.26
C ASN A 216 -9.72 -21.91 -8.76
N ILE A 217 -10.62 -22.79 -8.28
CA ILE A 217 -10.84 -23.01 -6.85
C ILE A 217 -9.87 -24.10 -6.37
N TYR A 218 -8.75 -23.68 -5.82
CA TYR A 218 -7.69 -24.59 -5.34
C TYR A 218 -7.96 -25.16 -3.94
N ASP A 219 -8.69 -24.42 -3.09
CA ASP A 219 -9.14 -24.85 -1.77
C ASP A 219 -10.67 -24.68 -1.66
N PRO A 220 -11.45 -25.74 -1.95
CA PRO A 220 -12.91 -25.68 -1.92
C PRO A 220 -13.50 -25.39 -0.54
N GLU A 221 -12.86 -25.87 0.53
CA GLU A 221 -13.36 -25.68 1.90
C GLU A 221 -13.18 -24.22 2.34
N LEU A 222 -12.00 -23.65 2.08
CA LEU A 222 -11.74 -22.23 2.35
C LEU A 222 -12.64 -21.33 1.49
N ALA A 223 -12.80 -21.63 0.20
CA ALA A 223 -13.69 -20.87 -0.67
C ALA A 223 -15.12 -20.84 -0.12
N GLN A 224 -15.67 -21.99 0.27
CA GLN A 224 -17.00 -22.06 0.88
C GLN A 224 -17.10 -21.21 2.16
N ARG A 225 -16.09 -21.26 3.03
CA ARG A 225 -16.06 -20.44 4.27
C ARG A 225 -15.98 -18.94 3.99
N LEU A 226 -15.36 -18.56 2.88
CA LEU A 226 -15.31 -17.18 2.41
C LEU A 226 -16.56 -16.75 1.64
N GLY A 227 -17.50 -17.67 1.38
CA GLY A 227 -18.71 -17.40 0.57
C GLY A 227 -18.45 -17.37 -0.93
N ILE A 228 -17.33 -17.96 -1.37
CA ILE A 228 -16.93 -18.07 -2.77
C ILE A 228 -17.42 -19.40 -3.34
N PHE A 229 -18.08 -19.37 -4.50
CA PHE A 229 -18.58 -20.56 -5.18
C PHE A 229 -18.37 -20.50 -6.71
N PRO A 230 -18.37 -21.66 -7.42
CA PRO A 230 -18.20 -21.68 -8.87
C PRO A 230 -19.24 -20.84 -9.61
N ASP A 231 -18.80 -20.18 -10.68
CA ASP A 231 -19.59 -19.31 -11.55
C ASP A 231 -20.12 -18.02 -10.91
N GLN A 232 -19.77 -17.77 -9.64
CA GLN A 232 -20.13 -16.55 -8.94
C GLN A 232 -19.50 -15.32 -9.59
N VAL A 233 -20.28 -14.25 -9.70
CA VAL A 233 -19.79 -12.91 -10.07
C VAL A 233 -19.39 -12.15 -8.80
N VAL A 234 -18.22 -11.53 -8.86
CA VAL A 234 -17.66 -10.71 -7.77
C VAL A 234 -17.20 -9.37 -8.33
N ILE A 235 -17.13 -8.36 -7.47
CA ILE A 235 -16.68 -7.02 -7.83
C ILE A 235 -15.41 -6.71 -7.05
N MET A 236 -14.35 -6.34 -7.77
CA MET A 236 -13.06 -6.01 -7.17
C MET A 236 -12.78 -4.52 -7.34
N PHE A 237 -12.53 -3.83 -6.23
CA PHE A 237 -12.07 -2.45 -6.20
C PHE A 237 -10.58 -2.42 -5.91
N HIS A 238 -9.85 -1.60 -6.66
CA HIS A 238 -8.46 -1.25 -6.41
C HIS A 238 -8.33 0.27 -6.40
N CYS A 239 -8.09 0.84 -5.23
CA CYS A 239 -7.79 2.25 -5.08
C CYS A 239 -7.07 2.50 -3.74
N GLY A 240 -6.74 3.76 -3.45
CA GLY A 240 -6.07 4.15 -2.23
C GLY A 240 -6.46 5.55 -1.79
N SER A 241 -5.62 6.13 -0.93
CA SER A 241 -5.76 7.50 -0.40
C SER A 241 -5.77 8.61 -1.45
N ARG A 242 -5.56 8.32 -2.73
CA ARG A 242 -5.59 9.30 -3.82
C ARG A 242 -4.48 10.34 -3.66
N GLY A 243 -4.72 11.58 -4.09
CA GLY A 243 -3.77 12.68 -3.94
C GLY A 243 -3.50 13.07 -2.49
N PHE A 244 -4.30 12.58 -1.53
CA PHE A 244 -4.13 12.85 -0.11
C PHE A 244 -2.87 12.18 0.45
N GLY A 245 -2.80 10.84 0.42
CA GLY A 245 -1.65 10.12 0.95
C GLY A 245 -0.38 10.44 0.18
N HIS A 246 -0.47 10.67 -1.14
CA HIS A 246 0.68 11.12 -1.93
C HIS A 246 1.24 12.44 -1.37
N GLN A 247 0.38 13.39 -1.02
CA GLN A 247 0.83 14.65 -0.45
C GLN A 247 1.41 14.46 0.95
N VAL A 248 0.79 13.61 1.79
CA VAL A 248 1.31 13.26 3.12
C VAL A 248 2.72 12.68 3.01
N ALA A 249 2.92 11.66 2.16
CA ALA A 249 4.22 11.06 1.93
C ALA A 249 5.25 12.07 1.42
N THR A 250 4.88 12.93 0.47
CA THR A 250 5.75 14.00 -0.05
C THR A 250 6.18 14.98 1.05
N ASP A 251 5.23 15.45 1.85
CA ASP A 251 5.48 16.46 2.89
C ASP A 251 6.45 15.92 3.96
N TYR A 252 6.25 14.68 4.41
CA TYR A 252 7.12 14.05 5.40
C TYR A 252 8.47 13.60 4.83
N LEU A 253 8.53 13.23 3.57
CA LEU A 253 9.79 12.94 2.90
C LEU A 253 10.69 14.18 2.85
N GLU A 254 10.12 15.33 2.45
CA GLU A 254 10.85 16.60 2.46
C GLU A 254 11.29 17.01 3.87
N LEU A 255 10.45 16.77 4.88
CA LEU A 255 10.79 17.02 6.28
C LEU A 255 11.97 16.14 6.72
N PHE A 256 11.89 14.83 6.47
CA PHE A 256 12.90 13.85 6.88
C PHE A 256 14.25 14.16 6.24
N LEU A 257 14.29 14.49 4.94
CA LEU A 257 15.51 14.92 4.26
C LEU A 257 16.21 16.12 4.94
N ARG A 258 15.46 17.01 5.61
CA ARG A 258 16.03 18.18 6.31
C ARG A 258 16.59 17.83 7.69
N VAL A 259 15.99 16.85 8.39
CA VAL A 259 16.30 16.55 9.79
C VAL A 259 17.17 15.30 9.99
N MET A 260 17.13 14.33 9.09
CA MET A 260 17.70 12.99 9.31
C MET A 260 19.20 12.99 9.63
N GLU A 261 20.02 13.73 8.87
CA GLU A 261 21.46 13.78 9.10
C GLU A 261 21.78 14.77 10.22
N LYS A 262 21.17 15.96 10.18
CA LYS A 262 21.49 17.06 11.10
C LYS A 262 21.07 16.79 12.55
N LYS A 263 19.92 16.13 12.75
CA LYS A 263 19.32 15.90 14.08
C LYS A 263 19.57 14.48 14.56
N TYR A 264 19.56 13.49 13.66
CA TYR A 264 19.61 12.08 14.02
C TYR A 264 20.90 11.37 13.58
N SER A 265 21.81 12.07 12.89
CA SER A 265 23.06 11.49 12.37
C SER A 265 22.84 10.26 11.47
N ILE A 266 21.65 10.14 10.87
CA ILE A 266 21.34 9.07 9.93
C ILE A 266 21.88 9.47 8.57
N LYS A 267 22.74 8.62 8.02
CA LYS A 267 23.26 8.74 6.65
C LYS A 267 22.68 7.61 5.82
N ILE A 268 22.11 7.95 4.67
CA ILE A 268 21.53 7.00 3.72
C ILE A 268 22.33 7.04 2.41
N LEU A 269 22.36 5.90 1.73
CA LEU A 269 23.05 5.74 0.45
C LEU A 269 22.24 6.32 -0.71
N ASP A 270 20.93 6.42 -0.55
CA ASP A 270 19.99 6.97 -1.51
C ASP A 270 19.07 7.97 -0.81
N ARG A 271 18.90 9.16 -1.39
CA ARG A 271 18.01 10.20 -0.84
C ARG A 271 16.55 9.75 -0.78
N GLU A 272 16.15 8.81 -1.61
CA GLU A 272 14.79 8.27 -1.63
C GLU A 272 14.48 7.42 -0.38
N LEU A 273 15.50 6.99 0.37
CA LEU A 273 15.38 6.32 1.68
C LEU A 273 15.26 7.28 2.86
N ALA A 274 14.77 8.51 2.64
CA ALA A 274 14.58 9.49 3.69
C ALA A 274 13.76 8.89 4.84
N CYS A 275 14.27 9.02 6.06
CA CYS A 275 13.70 8.40 7.24
C CYS A 275 14.00 9.21 8.51
N ALA A 276 13.26 8.91 9.57
CA ALA A 276 13.51 9.42 10.92
C ALA A 276 13.37 8.26 11.93
N PRO A 277 14.00 8.33 13.12
CA PRO A 277 13.75 7.35 14.18
C PRO A 277 12.26 7.28 14.48
N PHE A 278 11.71 6.08 14.62
CA PHE A 278 10.26 5.90 14.79
C PHE A 278 9.73 6.68 16.01
N ASN A 279 10.44 6.64 17.14
CA ASN A 279 10.07 7.35 18.37
C ASN A 279 10.41 8.84 18.40
N SER A 280 10.97 9.38 17.32
CA SER A 280 11.21 10.82 17.24
C SER A 280 9.91 11.60 17.07
N PRO A 281 9.85 12.90 17.43
CA PRO A 281 8.68 13.73 17.18
C PRO A 281 8.24 13.71 15.71
N GLU A 282 9.18 13.84 14.77
CA GLU A 282 8.89 13.81 13.33
C GLU A 282 8.44 12.42 12.85
N GLY A 283 8.98 11.34 13.43
CA GLY A 283 8.59 9.96 13.13
C GLY A 283 7.16 9.65 13.58
N GLN A 284 6.81 10.06 14.81
CA GLN A 284 5.46 9.89 15.35
C GLN A 284 4.43 10.80 14.67
N ASP A 285 4.81 12.03 14.31
CA ASP A 285 3.97 12.93 13.52
C ASP A 285 3.66 12.31 12.14
N TYR A 286 4.67 11.74 11.46
CA TYR A 286 4.45 11.01 10.20
C TYR A 286 3.55 9.80 10.41
N PHE A 287 3.79 8.99 11.45
CA PHE A 287 2.98 7.79 11.70
C PHE A 287 1.51 8.14 11.95
N ALA A 288 1.22 9.21 12.70
CA ALA A 288 -0.14 9.70 12.91
C ALA A 288 -0.77 10.25 11.61
N ALA A 289 0.00 10.95 10.77
CA ALA A 289 -0.46 11.42 9.48
C ALA A 289 -0.70 10.28 8.47
N MET A 290 0.17 9.26 8.47
CA MET A 290 0.07 8.06 7.65
C MET A 290 -1.16 7.23 8.02
N LYS A 291 -1.43 7.07 9.32
CA LYS A 291 -2.69 6.50 9.82
C LYS A 291 -3.91 7.23 9.27
N GLY A 292 -3.82 8.55 9.20
CA GLY A 292 -4.85 9.37 8.55
C GLY A 292 -5.00 9.09 7.05
N GLY A 293 -3.95 8.67 6.35
CA GLY A 293 -4.01 8.21 4.96
C GLY A 293 -4.49 6.77 4.79
N ILE A 294 -4.43 5.96 5.84
CA ILE A 294 -5.03 4.62 5.87
C ILE A 294 -6.55 4.71 6.02
N ASN A 295 -7.02 5.61 6.89
CA ASN A 295 -8.44 5.88 7.15
C ASN A 295 -9.15 6.53 5.96
#